data_AF-A0A151K4C3-F1
#
_entry.id   AF-A0A151K4C3-F1
#
_cell.length_a   1.000
_cell.length_b   1.000
_cell.length_c   1.000
_cell.angle_alpha   90.00
_cell.angle_beta   90.00
_cell.angle_gamma   90.00
#
_symmetry.space_group_name_H-M   'P 1'
#
loop_
_entity.id
_entity.type
_entity.pdbx_description
1 polymer ?
#
loop_
_entity_poly.entity_id
_entity_poly.type
_entity_poly.pdbx_seq_one_letter_code
_entity_poly.pdbx_strand_id
1 'polypeptide(L)'
;MMRVSSLSKDQPYNSTENVIWWIEYVMRHKEANHLRFSDSDKPWYQRYDMDIIALFAIVLFVIECIIALIIIQIIRIILNNTALYSYRKS
;
A
#
# COMPACT_ATOMS: atom_id res chain seq x y z
N MET A 1 -15.81 -44.87 -1.56
CA MET A 1 -14.61 -44.03 -1.79
C MET A 1 -13.61 -44.76 -2.70
N MET A 2 -13.81 -44.77 -4.03
CA MET A 2 -12.81 -45.24 -5.01
C MET A 2 -13.36 -45.01 -6.44
N ARG A 3 -13.57 -43.76 -6.88
CA ARG A 3 -13.97 -43.50 -8.27
C ARG A 3 -13.59 -42.11 -8.81
N VAL A 4 -12.58 -41.48 -8.24
CA VAL A 4 -12.00 -40.22 -8.77
C VAL A 4 -10.56 -40.38 -9.22
N SER A 5 -9.87 -41.47 -8.84
CA SER A 5 -8.53 -41.80 -9.34
C SER A 5 -8.51 -42.31 -10.78
N SER A 6 -9.64 -42.81 -11.31
CA SER A 6 -9.73 -43.31 -12.68
C SER A 6 -9.93 -42.19 -13.70
N LEU A 7 -10.48 -41.04 -13.32
CA LEU A 7 -10.66 -39.90 -14.24
C LEU A 7 -9.35 -39.15 -14.55
N SER A 8 -8.35 -39.20 -13.67
CA SER A 8 -7.03 -38.61 -13.94
C SER A 8 -6.17 -39.45 -14.90
N LYS A 9 -6.61 -40.66 -15.27
CA LYS A 9 -5.95 -41.49 -16.30
C LYS A 9 -6.47 -41.23 -17.71
N ASP A 10 -7.56 -40.47 -17.85
CA ASP A 10 -8.21 -40.16 -19.13
C ASP A 10 -7.77 -38.78 -19.68
N GLN A 11 -6.62 -38.25 -19.26
CA GLN A 11 -5.99 -37.17 -20.01
C GLN A 11 -5.14 -37.80 -21.13
N PRO A 12 -5.51 -37.65 -22.42
CA PRO A 12 -4.80 -38.23 -23.56
C PRO A 12 -3.50 -37.48 -23.91
N TYR A 13 -3.00 -36.66 -22.99
CA TYR A 13 -1.71 -36.00 -23.10
C TYR A 13 -0.78 -36.65 -22.09
N ASN A 14 0.25 -37.34 -22.58
CA ASN A 14 1.38 -37.80 -21.78
C ASN A 14 1.79 -36.67 -20.84
N SER A 15 1.53 -36.82 -19.54
CA SER A 15 1.84 -35.79 -18.53
C SER A 15 3.31 -35.36 -18.62
N THR A 16 4.18 -36.29 -18.97
CA THR A 16 5.59 -36.08 -19.28
C THR A 16 5.81 -35.17 -20.50
N GLU A 17 5.12 -35.41 -21.62
CA GLU A 17 5.24 -34.57 -22.83
C GLU A 17 4.70 -33.17 -22.59
N ASN A 18 3.64 -33.03 -21.79
CA ASN A 18 3.09 -31.73 -21.42
C ASN A 18 4.07 -30.91 -20.58
N VAL A 19 4.75 -31.57 -19.62
CA VAL A 19 5.81 -30.93 -18.82
C VAL A 19 7.01 -30.57 -19.69
N ILE A 20 7.42 -31.44 -20.62
CA ILE A 20 8.49 -31.15 -21.57
C ILE A 20 8.10 -29.96 -22.46
N TRP A 21 6.87 -29.92 -22.96
CA TRP A 21 6.36 -28.80 -23.75
C TRP A 21 6.35 -27.49 -22.96
N TRP A 22 5.92 -27.50 -21.70
CA TRP A 22 5.98 -26.32 -20.82
C TRP A 22 7.41 -25.87 -20.55
N ILE A 23 8.33 -26.82 -20.31
CA ILE A 23 9.75 -26.53 -20.10
C ILE A 23 10.37 -25.94 -21.37
N GLU A 24 10.08 -26.51 -22.54
CA GLU A 24 10.50 -25.99 -23.83
C GLU A 24 9.86 -24.64 -24.12
N TYR A 25 8.58 -24.45 -23.81
CA TYR A 25 7.85 -23.21 -24.00
C TYR A 25 8.46 -22.10 -23.14
N VAL A 26 8.75 -22.38 -21.87
CA VAL A 26 9.46 -21.46 -20.97
C VAL A 26 10.88 -21.19 -21.47
N MET A 27 11.60 -22.21 -21.95
CA MET A 27 12.96 -22.02 -22.51
C MET A 27 12.96 -21.24 -23.82
N ARG A 28 11.95 -21.37 -24.68
CA ARG A 28 11.80 -20.65 -25.97
C ARG A 28 11.32 -19.22 -25.76
N HIS A 29 10.43 -19.02 -24.78
CA HIS A 29 9.89 -17.72 -24.38
C HIS A 29 10.61 -17.17 -23.14
N LYS A 30 11.87 -17.55 -22.92
CA LYS A 30 12.80 -16.98 -21.92
C LYS A 30 13.09 -15.49 -22.12
N GLU A 31 12.26 -14.79 -22.89
CA GLU A 31 12.02 -13.37 -22.71
C GLU A 31 11.26 -13.13 -21.40
N ALA A 32 11.92 -13.44 -20.30
CA ALA A 32 11.74 -12.84 -19.00
C ALA A 32 12.05 -11.33 -19.04
N ASN A 33 11.71 -10.61 -20.12
CA ASN A 33 11.71 -9.16 -20.17
C ASN A 33 10.58 -8.58 -19.31
N HIS A 34 9.56 -9.37 -18.97
CA HIS A 34 8.53 -9.04 -17.98
C HIS A 34 8.88 -9.52 -16.56
N LEU A 35 9.98 -10.27 -16.38
CA LEU A 35 10.54 -10.70 -15.09
C LEU A 35 11.86 -9.98 -14.77
N ARG A 36 12.50 -9.32 -15.75
CA ARG A 36 13.40 -8.19 -15.48
C ARG A 36 12.55 -7.11 -14.85
N PHE A 37 12.85 -6.82 -13.59
CA PHE A 37 12.48 -5.60 -12.87
C PHE A 37 12.27 -4.42 -13.84
N SER A 38 11.04 -4.22 -14.31
CA SER A 38 10.57 -2.98 -14.92
C SER A 38 10.28 -1.99 -13.78
N ASP A 39 11.24 -1.84 -12.90
CA ASP A 39 11.25 -0.96 -11.73
C ASP A 39 12.58 -0.20 -11.63
N SER A 40 13.52 -0.47 -12.55
CA SER A 40 14.76 0.31 -12.69
C SER A 40 14.60 1.53 -13.61
N ASP A 41 13.66 1.47 -14.58
CA ASP A 41 13.35 2.57 -15.50
C ASP A 41 12.04 3.30 -15.18
N LYS A 42 11.40 2.93 -14.06
CA LYS A 42 10.28 3.73 -13.58
C LYS A 42 10.83 5.02 -12.99
N PRO A 43 10.33 6.18 -13.42
CA PRO A 43 10.75 7.45 -12.85
C PRO A 43 10.52 7.44 -11.34
N TRP A 44 11.38 8.14 -10.60
CA TRP A 44 11.45 8.10 -9.13
C TRP A 44 10.09 8.28 -8.41
N TYR A 45 9.15 9.01 -9.03
CA TYR A 45 7.80 9.24 -8.54
C TYR A 45 6.86 8.02 -8.64
N GLN A 46 7.23 6.99 -9.40
CA GLN A 46 6.46 5.74 -9.54
C GLN A 46 7.09 4.60 -8.73
N ARG A 47 8.33 4.80 -8.24
CA ARG A 47 9.04 3.89 -7.32
C ARG A 47 8.63 4.12 -5.86
N TYR A 48 8.37 5.37 -5.50
CA TYR A 48 7.68 5.69 -4.28
C TYR A 48 6.19 5.78 -4.62
N ASP A 49 5.40 4.83 -4.13
CA ASP A 49 3.94 4.92 -4.22
C ASP A 49 3.54 6.31 -3.68
N MET A 50 3.14 7.21 -4.58
CA MET A 50 2.75 8.58 -4.23
C MET A 50 1.62 8.59 -3.19
N ASP A 51 0.83 7.52 -3.16
CA ASP A 51 -0.18 7.23 -2.15
C ASP A 51 0.40 7.19 -0.73
N ILE A 52 1.59 6.58 -0.55
CA ILE A 52 2.26 6.50 0.74
C ILE A 52 2.72 7.90 1.17
N ILE A 53 3.36 8.65 0.27
CA ILE A 53 3.81 10.03 0.56
C ILE A 53 2.62 10.95 0.89
N ALA A 54 1.54 10.84 0.11
CA ALA A 54 0.31 11.59 0.35
C ALA A 54 -0.32 11.22 1.70
N LEU A 55 -0.36 9.94 2.06
CA LEU A 55 -0.85 9.49 3.37
C LEU A 55 -0.01 10.08 4.49
N PHE A 56 1.32 10.00 4.42
CA PHE A 56 2.21 10.60 5.42
C PHE A 56 2.01 12.11 5.53
N ALA A 57 1.91 12.81 4.40
CA ALA A 57 1.66 14.26 4.39
C ALA A 57 0.34 14.62 5.06
N ILE A 58 -0.74 13.88 4.77
CA ILE A 58 -2.05 14.07 5.39
C ILE A 58 -1.98 13.80 6.90
N VAL A 59 -1.34 12.71 7.32
CA VAL A 59 -1.21 12.37 8.75
C VAL A 59 -0.46 13.45 9.50
N LEU A 60 0.68 13.91 8.96
CA LEU A 60 1.45 15.01 9.56
C LEU A 60 0.62 16.29 9.63
N PHE A 61 -0.08 16.65 8.55
CA PHE A 61 -0.93 17.84 8.52
C PHE A 61 -2.04 17.78 9.57
N VAL A 62 -2.69 16.63 9.74
CA VAL A 62 -3.73 16.43 10.76
C VAL A 62 -3.16 16.60 12.17
N ILE A 63 -1.97 16.05 12.43
CA ILE A 63 -1.29 16.19 13.73
C ILE A 63 -1.02 17.67 14.02
N GLU A 64 -0.45 18.41 13.07
CA GLU A 64 -0.18 19.84 13.20
C GLU A 64 -1.47 20.64 13.44
N CYS A 65 -2.54 20.32 12.72
CA CYS A 65 -3.85 20.95 12.95
C CYS A 65 -4.37 20.68 14.37
N ILE A 66 -4.28 19.45 14.86
CA ILE A 66 -4.72 19.10 16.23
C ILE A 66 -3.91 19.90 17.26
N ILE A 67 -2.58 19.95 17.12
CA ILE A 67 -1.71 20.71 18.02
C ILE A 67 -2.09 22.19 18.00
N ALA A 68 -2.25 22.79 16.81
CA ALA A 68 -2.65 24.18 16.67
C ALA A 68 -4.02 24.46 17.33
N LEU A 69 -5.00 23.58 17.16
CA LEU A 69 -6.31 23.70 17.79
C LEU A 69 -6.23 23.65 19.32
N ILE A 70 -5.42 22.75 19.88
CA ILE A 70 -5.20 22.66 21.33
C ILE A 70 -4.57 23.95 21.85
N ILE A 71 -3.55 24.48 21.16
CA ILE A 71 -2.91 25.75 21.53
C ILE A 71 -3.93 26.89 21.50
N ILE A 72 -4.74 26.99 20.45
CA ILE A 72 -5.78 28.01 20.32
C ILE A 72 -6.81 27.89 21.47
N GLN A 73 -7.21 26.67 21.84
CA GLN A 73 -8.13 26.45 22.95
C GLN A 73 -7.52 26.91 24.29
N ILE A 74 -6.25 26.57 24.55
CA ILE A 74 -5.54 26.99 25.75
C ILE A 74 -5.47 28.53 25.83
N ILE A 75 -5.10 29.20 24.72
CA ILE A 75 -5.03 30.66 24.66
C ILE A 75 -6.41 31.28 24.94
N ARG A 76 -7.48 30.74 24.33
CA ARG A 76 -8.85 31.21 24.57
C ARG A 76 -9.26 31.07 26.03
N ILE A 77 -8.94 29.95 26.67
CA ILE A 77 -9.24 29.71 28.09
C ILE A 77 -8.49 30.70 28.98
N ILE A 78 -7.20 30.94 28.72
CA ILE A 78 -6.39 31.89 29.49
C ILE A 78 -6.97 33.32 29.36
N LEU A 79 -7.27 33.76 28.13
CA LEU A 79 -7.86 35.07 27.88
C LEU A 79 -9.22 35.25 28.54
N ASN A 80 -10.07 34.21 28.52
CA ASN A 80 -11.37 34.28 29.18
C ASN A 80 -11.22 34.35 30.71
N ASN A 81 -10.30 33.58 31.29
CA ASN A 81 -10.05 33.58 32.73
C ASN A 81 -9.49 34.93 33.22
N THR A 82 -8.59 35.56 32.47
CA THR A 82 -8.05 36.89 32.83
C THR A 82 -9.13 37.97 32.72
N ALA A 83 -9.98 37.92 31.69
CA ALA A 83 -11.11 38.81 31.55
C ALA A 83 -12.10 38.69 32.72
N LEU A 84 -12.42 37.46 33.13
CA LEU A 84 -13.28 37.19 34.29
C LEU A 84 -12.67 37.67 35.61
N TYR A 85 -11.35 37.54 35.80
CA TYR A 85 -10.66 38.04 37.00
C TYR A 85 -10.69 39.57 37.07
N SER A 86 -10.49 40.24 35.93
CA SER A 86 -10.59 41.70 35.84
C SER A 86 -12.00 42.22 36.10
N TYR A 87 -13.04 41.51 35.63
CA TYR A 87 -14.43 41.87 35.86
C TYR A 87 -14.87 41.68 37.32
N ARG A 88 -14.36 40.64 38.00
CA ARG A 88 -14.70 40.35 39.42
C ARG A 88 -14.02 41.29 40.42
N LYS A 89 -12.90 41.93 40.05
CA LYS A 89 -12.11 42.79 40.95
C LYS A 89 -12.58 44.25 40.98
N SER A 90 -13.39 44.67 40.01
CA SER A 90 -14.06 45.99 40.01
C SER A 90 -15.38 45.94 40.76
#